data_AF-A0A9E3DXK2-F1
#
_entry.id   AF-A0A9E3DXK2-F1
#
_cell.length_a   1.000
_cell.length_b   1.000
_cell.length_c   1.000
_cell.angle_alpha   90.00
_cell.angle_beta   90.00
_cell.angle_gamma   90.00
#
_symmetry.space_group_name_H-M   'P 1'
#
loop_
_entity.id
_entity.type
_entity.pdbx_description
1 polymer ?
#
loop_
_entity_poly.entity_id
_entity_poly.type
_entity_poly.pdbx_seq_one_letter_code
_entity_poly.pdbx_strand_id
1 'polypeptide(L)'
;MLAAGVELARAGGPGAVVLREAARMVGVVPNAAYRHFADRDELLAAVCAEALGELAARMAVDVARVRGAYGDAGAARRRFRAIFRAYLEFAHAEPGLFATAFSLPHQHAYGAGDVEARKGPLPLDQLRVALDELVDAGVLDPARRAGIEYPIWATVHGLAVLSEQGPLREIPEAARRRLEESTRAFIATRLA
;
A
#
# COMPACT_ATOMS: atom_id res chain seq x y z
N MET A 1 -19.53 -7.23 8.61
CA MET A 1 -18.49 -6.86 9.60
C MET A 1 -17.26 -6.28 8.92
N LEU A 2 -16.51 -7.07 8.12
CA LEU A 2 -15.28 -6.60 7.47
C LEU A 2 -15.48 -5.34 6.61
N ALA A 3 -16.46 -5.33 5.70
CA ALA A 3 -16.77 -4.16 4.86
C ALA A 3 -17.06 -2.90 5.70
N ALA A 4 -17.81 -3.01 6.80
CA ALA A 4 -18.04 -1.88 7.70
C ALA A 4 -16.76 -1.44 8.42
N GLY A 5 -15.87 -2.38 8.78
CA GLY A 5 -14.54 -2.05 9.29
C GLY A 5 -13.69 -1.26 8.28
N VAL A 6 -13.75 -1.62 6.99
CA VAL A 6 -13.10 -0.89 5.90
C VAL A 6 -13.67 0.53 5.77
N GLU A 7 -15.00 0.69 5.82
CA GLU A 7 -15.64 2.02 5.78
C GLU A 7 -15.25 2.89 6.99
N LEU A 8 -15.17 2.30 8.19
CA LEU A 8 -14.68 3.01 9.38
C LEU A 8 -13.22 3.44 9.22
N ALA A 9 -12.37 2.57 8.67
CA ALA A 9 -10.99 2.88 8.38
C ALA A 9 -10.85 4.01 7.35
N ARG A 10 -11.67 4.01 6.28
CA ARG A 10 -11.71 5.11 5.30
C ARG A 10 -12.07 6.44 5.96
N ALA A 11 -13.07 6.43 6.85
CA ALA A 11 -13.57 7.64 7.50
C ALA A 11 -12.64 8.22 8.58
N GLY A 12 -11.95 7.37 9.35
CA GLY A 12 -11.22 7.82 10.54
C GLY A 12 -9.94 7.05 10.87
N GLY A 13 -9.45 6.24 9.94
CA GLY A 13 -8.20 5.50 10.10
C GLY A 13 -8.30 4.35 11.12
N PRO A 14 -7.15 3.82 11.58
CA PRO A 14 -7.09 2.59 12.38
C PRO A 14 -7.78 2.72 13.75
N GLY A 15 -7.84 3.94 14.30
CA GLY A 15 -8.54 4.22 15.56
C GLY A 15 -10.06 4.12 15.44
N ALA A 16 -10.61 4.37 14.24
CA ALA A 16 -12.06 4.30 13.99
C ALA A 16 -12.57 2.87 13.81
N VAL A 17 -11.67 1.90 13.55
CA VAL A 17 -12.03 0.48 13.47
C VAL A 17 -12.41 -0.04 14.86
N VAL A 18 -13.71 -0.05 15.14
CA VAL A 18 -14.28 -0.48 16.42
C VAL A 18 -15.37 -1.52 16.17
N LEU A 19 -15.26 -2.67 16.84
CA LEU A 19 -16.12 -3.84 16.62
C LEU A 19 -17.62 -3.52 16.82
N ARG A 20 -17.96 -2.79 17.88
CA ARG A 20 -19.35 -2.39 18.18
C ARG A 20 -19.92 -1.46 17.11
N GLU A 21 -19.10 -0.57 16.59
CA GLU A 21 -19.52 0.38 15.57
C GLU A 21 -19.72 -0.31 14.22
N ALA A 22 -18.81 -1.22 13.86
CA ALA A 22 -18.97 -2.07 12.68
C ALA A 22 -20.23 -2.94 12.77
N ALA A 23 -20.56 -3.46 13.95
CA ALA A 23 -21.78 -4.23 14.21
C ALA A 23 -23.05 -3.37 14.00
N ARG A 24 -23.03 -2.14 14.53
CA ARG A 24 -24.11 -1.15 14.38
C ARG A 24 -24.36 -0.82 12.91
N MET A 25 -23.30 -0.62 12.12
CA MET A 25 -23.40 -0.30 10.69
C MET A 25 -24.03 -1.42 9.86
N VAL A 26 -23.81 -2.69 10.22
CA VAL A 26 -24.40 -3.84 9.51
C VAL A 26 -25.68 -4.37 10.15
N GLY A 27 -26.22 -3.68 11.16
CA GLY A 27 -27.50 -4.00 11.80
C GLY A 27 -27.50 -5.26 12.66
N VAL A 28 -26.34 -5.71 13.15
CA VAL A 28 -26.24 -6.90 14.02
C VAL A 28 -26.07 -6.50 15.49
N VAL A 29 -26.62 -7.31 16.39
CA VAL A 29 -26.48 -7.11 17.84
C VAL A 29 -25.00 -7.20 18.22
N PRO A 30 -24.46 -6.32 19.09
CA PRO A 30 -23.02 -6.31 19.42
C PRO A 30 -22.43 -7.66 19.83
N ASN A 31 -23.18 -8.50 20.56
CA ASN A 31 -22.72 -9.83 20.95
C ASN A 31 -22.58 -10.81 19.76
N ALA A 32 -23.31 -10.59 18.66
CA ALA A 32 -23.17 -11.41 17.46
C ALA A 32 -21.89 -11.08 16.66
N ALA A 33 -21.34 -9.88 16.83
CA ALA A 33 -20.09 -9.47 16.18
C ALA A 33 -18.90 -10.36 16.58
N TYR A 34 -18.89 -10.82 17.83
CA TYR A 34 -17.86 -11.70 18.40
C TYR A 34 -17.82 -13.09 17.75
N ARG A 35 -18.84 -13.49 17.00
CA ARG A 35 -18.83 -14.71 16.18
C ARG A 35 -17.99 -14.55 14.90
N HIS A 36 -17.73 -13.31 14.49
CA HIS A 36 -16.95 -13.00 13.29
C HIS A 36 -15.51 -12.59 13.61
N PHE A 37 -15.31 -11.86 14.70
CA PHE A 37 -13.99 -11.41 15.17
C PHE A 37 -13.93 -11.50 16.68
N ALA A 38 -12.89 -12.15 17.22
CA ALA A 38 -12.77 -12.37 18.67
C ALA A 38 -12.64 -11.05 19.44
N ASP A 39 -12.00 -10.05 18.85
CA ASP A 39 -11.85 -8.71 19.43
C ASP A 39 -11.66 -7.63 18.33
N ARG A 40 -11.28 -6.43 18.77
CA ARG A 40 -10.99 -5.29 17.88
C ARG A 40 -9.76 -5.57 17.00
N ASP A 41 -8.74 -6.21 17.55
CA ASP A 41 -7.46 -6.38 16.88
C ASP A 41 -7.57 -7.41 15.75
N GLU A 42 -8.38 -8.45 15.93
CA GLU A 42 -8.75 -9.39 14.87
C GLU A 42 -9.51 -8.69 13.71
N LEU A 43 -10.45 -7.79 14.04
CA LEU A 43 -11.13 -6.98 13.03
C LEU A 43 -10.13 -6.05 12.32
N LEU A 44 -9.25 -5.37 13.08
CA LEU A 44 -8.26 -4.46 12.52
C LEU A 44 -7.28 -5.20 11.61
N ALA A 45 -6.79 -6.38 12.00
CA ALA A 45 -5.91 -7.20 11.18
C ALA A 45 -6.54 -7.57 9.84
N ALA A 46 -7.83 -7.96 9.84
CA ALA A 46 -8.56 -8.24 8.61
C ALA A 46 -8.73 -6.98 7.73
N VAL A 47 -9.00 -5.81 8.34
CA VAL A 47 -9.10 -4.54 7.61
C VAL A 47 -7.74 -4.12 7.04
N CYS A 48 -6.63 -4.32 7.77
CA CYS A 48 -5.28 -4.09 7.25
C CYS A 48 -5.01 -4.94 6.00
N ALA A 49 -5.41 -6.22 6.02
CA ALA A 49 -5.25 -7.12 4.88
C ALA A 49 -6.04 -6.65 3.66
N GLU A 50 -7.30 -6.24 3.83
CA GLU A 50 -8.11 -5.65 2.75
C GLU A 50 -7.50 -4.36 2.22
N ALA A 51 -7.03 -3.47 3.09
CA ALA A 51 -6.40 -2.21 2.69
C ALA A 51 -5.11 -2.43 1.89
N LEU A 52 -4.27 -3.38 2.29
CA LEU A 52 -3.08 -3.78 1.55
C LEU A 52 -3.42 -4.43 0.20
N GLY A 53 -4.46 -5.26 0.17
CA GLY A 53 -4.97 -5.88 -1.05
C GLY A 53 -5.49 -4.84 -2.05
N GLU A 54 -6.23 -3.84 -1.57
CA GLU A 54 -6.73 -2.74 -2.40
C GLU A 54 -5.58 -1.90 -2.98
N LEU A 55 -4.58 -1.56 -2.16
CA LEU A 55 -3.38 -0.87 -2.62
C LEU A 55 -2.65 -1.68 -3.69
N ALA A 56 -2.41 -2.98 -3.45
CA ALA A 56 -1.75 -3.85 -4.42
C ALA A 56 -2.54 -3.97 -5.74
N ALA A 57 -3.86 -4.04 -5.67
CA ALA A 57 -4.73 -4.10 -6.84
C ALA A 57 -4.66 -2.80 -7.65
N ARG A 58 -4.70 -1.63 -7.00
CA ARG A 58 -4.55 -0.33 -7.68
C ARG A 58 -3.19 -0.22 -8.38
N MET A 59 -2.12 -0.67 -7.74
CA MET A 59 -0.77 -0.73 -8.34
C MET A 59 -0.75 -1.64 -9.57
N ALA A 60 -1.32 -2.84 -9.48
CA ALA A 60 -1.38 -3.79 -10.60
C ALA A 60 -2.16 -3.25 -11.80
N VAL A 61 -3.31 -2.59 -11.56
CA VAL A 61 -4.11 -1.94 -12.61
C VAL A 61 -3.30 -0.87 -13.33
N ASP A 62 -2.56 -0.06 -12.59
CA ASP A 62 -1.78 1.04 -13.15
C ASP A 62 -0.56 0.57 -13.95
N VAL A 63 0.07 -0.53 -13.51
CA VAL A 63 1.12 -1.23 -14.27
C VAL A 63 0.55 -1.81 -15.57
N ALA A 64 -0.62 -2.44 -15.52
CA ALA A 64 -1.26 -3.07 -16.69
C ALA A 64 -1.65 -2.05 -17.78
N ARG A 65 -1.86 -0.79 -17.43
CA ARG A 65 -2.13 0.31 -18.38
C ARG A 65 -0.90 0.75 -19.17
N VAL A 66 0.31 0.39 -18.73
CA VAL A 66 1.55 0.79 -19.41
C VAL A 66 1.75 -0.01 -20.70
N ARG A 67 1.85 0.71 -21.81
CA ARG A 67 2.11 0.14 -23.14
C ARG A 67 3.58 -0.26 -23.31
N GLY A 68 3.79 -1.33 -24.06
CA GLY A 68 5.10 -1.90 -24.44
C GLY A 68 5.21 -3.38 -24.08
N ALA A 69 6.17 -4.09 -24.67
CA ALA A 69 6.42 -5.48 -24.33
C ALA A 69 7.05 -5.61 -22.93
N TYR A 70 6.98 -6.81 -22.34
CA TYR A 70 7.84 -7.17 -21.21
C TYR A 70 9.31 -7.19 -21.69
N GLY A 71 10.24 -6.72 -20.85
CA GLY A 71 11.67 -6.64 -21.21
C GLY A 71 12.06 -5.45 -22.08
N ASP A 72 11.10 -4.62 -22.55
CA ASP A 72 11.41 -3.33 -23.15
C ASP A 72 11.87 -2.33 -22.07
N ALA A 73 13.09 -1.82 -22.18
CA ALA A 73 13.68 -0.90 -21.18
C ALA A 73 12.81 0.35 -20.94
N GLY A 74 12.17 0.88 -21.99
CA GLY A 74 11.26 2.01 -21.87
C GLY A 74 10.00 1.66 -21.07
N ALA A 75 9.37 0.53 -21.39
CA ALA A 75 8.16 0.04 -20.75
C ALA A 75 8.41 -0.37 -19.29
N ALA A 76 9.51 -1.08 -19.01
CA ALA A 76 9.91 -1.47 -17.66
C ALA A 76 10.07 -0.24 -16.75
N ARG A 77 10.77 0.80 -17.22
CA ARG A 77 10.90 2.07 -16.48
C ARG A 77 9.53 2.74 -16.22
N ARG A 78 8.61 2.68 -17.20
CA ARG A 78 7.26 3.24 -17.03
C ARG A 78 6.40 2.43 -16.05
N ARG A 79 6.46 1.10 -16.07
CA ARG A 79 5.76 0.22 -15.12
C ARG A 79 6.26 0.44 -13.69
N PHE A 80 7.58 0.48 -13.51
CA PHE A 80 8.19 0.84 -12.24
C PHE A 80 7.74 2.21 -11.72
N ARG A 81 7.66 3.24 -12.58
CA ARG A 81 7.11 4.55 -12.18
C ARG A 81 5.62 4.49 -11.83
N ALA A 82 4.84 3.64 -12.51
CA ALA A 82 3.42 3.46 -12.26
C ALA A 82 3.15 2.88 -10.85
N ILE A 83 3.99 1.95 -10.39
CA ILE A 83 3.96 1.43 -9.00
C ILE A 83 3.97 2.57 -7.97
N PHE A 84 4.91 3.52 -8.08
CA PHE A 84 5.01 4.63 -7.13
C PHE A 84 3.88 5.64 -7.25
N ARG A 85 3.45 5.93 -8.48
CA ARG A 85 2.31 6.80 -8.71
C ARG A 85 1.07 6.24 -8.01
N ALA A 86 0.72 4.98 -8.27
CA ALA A 86 -0.44 4.34 -7.67
C ALA A 86 -0.35 4.27 -6.14
N TYR A 87 0.85 4.06 -5.60
CA TYR A 87 1.08 4.06 -4.15
C TYR A 87 0.78 5.43 -3.51
N LEU A 88 1.31 6.51 -4.08
CA LEU A 88 1.07 7.87 -3.58
C LEU A 88 -0.38 8.30 -3.81
N GLU A 89 -0.95 8.00 -4.98
CA GLU A 89 -2.36 8.29 -5.27
C GLU A 89 -3.32 7.59 -4.30
N PHE A 90 -3.02 6.36 -3.89
CA PHE A 90 -3.80 5.68 -2.84
C PHE A 90 -3.68 6.37 -1.49
N ALA A 91 -2.48 6.78 -1.09
CA ALA A 91 -2.27 7.51 0.16
C ALA A 91 -3.07 8.82 0.21
N HIS A 92 -3.06 9.57 -0.90
CA HIS A 92 -3.82 10.83 -1.04
C HIS A 92 -5.34 10.62 -1.08
N ALA A 93 -5.80 9.60 -1.83
CA ALA A 93 -7.22 9.37 -2.04
C ALA A 93 -7.89 8.72 -0.82
N GLU A 94 -7.16 7.91 -0.06
CA GLU A 94 -7.68 7.10 1.02
C GLU A 94 -6.79 7.20 2.29
N PRO A 95 -6.54 8.40 2.85
CA PRO A 95 -5.54 8.59 3.90
C PRO A 95 -5.81 7.74 5.17
N GLY A 96 -7.08 7.57 5.55
CA GLY A 96 -7.48 6.71 6.66
C GLY A 96 -7.24 5.23 6.37
N LEU A 97 -7.59 4.76 5.17
CA LEU A 97 -7.36 3.37 4.78
C LEU A 97 -5.87 3.07 4.60
N PHE A 98 -5.11 4.01 4.06
CA PHE A 98 -3.65 3.95 3.95
C PHE A 98 -2.98 3.85 5.31
N ALA A 99 -3.36 4.71 6.27
CA ALA A 99 -2.87 4.61 7.64
C ALA A 99 -3.19 3.24 8.26
N THR A 100 -4.40 2.73 7.99
CA THR A 100 -4.85 1.44 8.49
C THR A 100 -4.06 0.28 7.91
N ALA A 101 -3.73 0.30 6.62
CA ALA A 101 -2.93 -0.73 5.94
C ALA A 101 -1.60 -1.06 6.65
N PHE A 102 -1.03 -0.09 7.36
CA PHE A 102 0.24 -0.22 8.07
C PHE A 102 0.11 -0.19 9.60
N SER A 103 -1.09 -0.42 10.13
CA SER A 103 -1.42 -0.41 11.57
C SER A 103 -1.72 -1.82 12.12
N LEU A 104 -1.11 -2.86 11.54
CA LEU A 104 -1.29 -4.23 12.00
C LEU A 104 -0.89 -4.38 13.48
N PRO A 105 -1.76 -4.93 14.35
CA PRO A 105 -1.43 -5.15 15.75
C PRO A 105 -0.21 -6.09 15.90
N HIS A 106 0.66 -5.82 16.88
CA HIS A 106 1.95 -6.50 17.04
C HIS A 106 1.87 -8.03 17.22
N GLN A 107 0.74 -8.54 17.70
CA GLN A 107 0.51 -9.99 17.84
C GLN A 107 0.31 -10.69 16.49
N HIS A 108 0.10 -9.93 15.41
CA HIS A 108 0.04 -10.45 14.05
C HIS A 108 1.31 -10.09 13.29
N ALA A 109 1.70 -10.96 12.38
CA ALA A 109 2.85 -10.74 11.50
C ALA A 109 2.38 -10.31 10.11
N TYR A 110 3.09 -9.36 9.50
CA TYR A 110 2.99 -9.09 8.08
C TYR A 110 3.47 -10.32 7.30
N GLY A 111 2.55 -11.22 6.97
CA GLY A 111 2.81 -12.42 6.15
C GLY A 111 3.12 -13.73 6.89
N ALA A 112 3.04 -13.79 8.23
CA ALA A 112 3.23 -15.06 8.97
C ALA A 112 1.95 -15.61 9.63
N GLY A 113 0.82 -14.91 9.54
CA GLY A 113 -0.51 -15.52 9.76
C GLY A 113 -0.94 -16.24 8.49
N ASP A 114 -1.34 -17.52 8.63
CA ASP A 114 -1.72 -18.48 7.58
C ASP A 114 -1.64 -17.95 6.15
N VAL A 115 -0.65 -18.45 5.41
CA VAL A 115 -0.54 -18.26 3.95
C VAL A 115 -1.86 -18.62 3.23
N GLU A 116 -2.71 -19.46 3.85
CA GLU A 116 -4.06 -19.82 3.41
C GLU A 116 -5.16 -18.78 3.71
N ALA A 117 -5.03 -17.97 4.76
CA ALA A 117 -5.97 -16.87 5.05
C ALA A 117 -5.71 -15.65 4.15
N ARG A 118 -4.55 -15.60 3.50
CA ARG A 118 -4.07 -14.45 2.73
C ARG A 118 -4.60 -14.45 1.30
N LYS A 119 -5.64 -13.65 1.04
CA LYS A 119 -6.21 -13.47 -0.31
C LYS A 119 -5.53 -12.33 -1.05
N GLY A 120 -4.47 -12.63 -1.83
CA GLY A 120 -3.98 -11.75 -2.90
C GLY A 120 -2.55 -11.20 -2.76
N PRO A 121 -2.06 -10.51 -3.79
CA PRO A 121 -0.70 -9.97 -3.84
C PRO A 121 -0.51 -8.81 -2.85
N LEU A 122 0.70 -8.62 -2.32
CA LEU A 122 1.03 -7.44 -1.52
C LEU A 122 1.61 -6.31 -2.37
N PRO A 123 1.55 -5.05 -1.87
CA PRO A 123 2.21 -3.92 -2.51
C PRO A 123 3.71 -4.15 -2.74
N LEU A 124 4.40 -4.82 -1.80
CA LEU A 124 5.81 -5.14 -1.93
C LEU A 124 6.07 -6.16 -3.06
N ASP A 125 5.16 -7.10 -3.29
CA ASP A 125 5.29 -8.08 -4.37
C ASP A 125 5.17 -7.39 -5.74
N GLN A 126 4.28 -6.39 -5.87
CA GLN A 126 4.17 -5.57 -7.08
C GLN A 126 5.45 -4.79 -7.38
N LEU A 127 6.10 -4.24 -6.34
CA LEU A 127 7.40 -3.58 -6.48
C LEU A 127 8.50 -4.56 -6.90
N ARG A 128 8.54 -5.75 -6.31
CA ARG A 128 9.52 -6.80 -6.65
C ARG A 128 9.41 -7.23 -8.10
N VAL A 129 8.20 -7.50 -8.59
CA VAL A 129 7.96 -7.84 -10.00
C VAL A 129 8.44 -6.74 -10.94
N ALA A 130 8.15 -5.48 -10.64
CA ALA A 130 8.63 -4.35 -11.46
C ALA A 130 10.17 -4.20 -11.42
N LEU A 131 10.81 -4.49 -10.29
CA LEU A 131 12.28 -4.50 -10.18
C LEU A 131 12.91 -5.67 -10.94
N ASP A 132 12.29 -6.85 -10.94
CA ASP A 132 12.74 -8.01 -11.70
C ASP A 132 12.67 -7.71 -13.21
N GLU A 133 11.59 -7.09 -13.67
CA GLU A 133 11.48 -6.67 -15.07
C GLU A 133 12.56 -5.63 -15.45
N LEU A 134 12.96 -4.73 -14.55
CA LEU A 134 14.06 -3.81 -14.81
C LEU A 134 15.40 -4.54 -14.97
N VAL A 135 15.61 -5.66 -14.28
CA VAL A 135 16.80 -6.50 -14.47
C VAL A 135 16.73 -7.17 -15.84
N ASP A 136 15.59 -7.79 -16.17
CA ASP A 136 15.40 -8.49 -17.45
C ASP A 136 15.54 -7.55 -18.66
N ALA A 137 15.13 -6.29 -18.50
CA ALA A 137 15.24 -5.26 -19.52
C ALA A 137 16.65 -4.60 -19.60
N GLY A 138 17.61 -5.06 -18.79
CA GLY A 138 18.97 -4.50 -18.74
C GLY A 138 19.03 -3.07 -18.17
N VAL A 139 18.01 -2.66 -17.42
CA VAL A 139 17.93 -1.33 -16.80
C VAL A 139 18.57 -1.30 -15.41
N LEU A 140 18.40 -2.36 -14.63
CA LEU A 140 18.96 -2.52 -13.28
C LEU A 140 20.02 -3.62 -13.31
N ASP A 141 21.22 -3.31 -12.79
CA ASP A 141 22.28 -4.30 -12.61
C ASP A 141 21.80 -5.44 -11.67
N PRO A 142 21.85 -6.72 -12.10
CA PRO A 142 21.50 -7.86 -11.26
C PRO A 142 22.21 -7.86 -9.90
N ALA A 143 23.46 -7.39 -9.82
CA ALA A 143 24.23 -7.32 -8.58
C ALA A 143 23.62 -6.35 -7.54
N ARG A 144 22.77 -5.41 -8.00
CA ARG A 144 22.09 -4.40 -7.17
C ARG A 144 20.65 -4.78 -6.86
N ARG A 145 20.13 -5.87 -7.43
CA ARG A 145 18.72 -6.25 -7.30
C ARG A 145 18.36 -6.67 -5.88
N ALA A 146 19.23 -7.42 -5.21
CA ALA A 146 18.95 -7.98 -3.89
C ALA A 146 18.77 -6.86 -2.84
N GLY A 147 17.57 -6.79 -2.26
CA GLY A 147 17.27 -5.89 -1.13
C GLY A 147 17.02 -4.43 -1.51
N ILE A 148 17.13 -4.04 -2.79
CA ILE A 148 16.89 -2.65 -3.23
C ILE A 148 15.42 -2.23 -3.05
N GLU A 149 14.48 -3.19 -2.98
CA GLU A 149 13.08 -2.89 -2.75
C GLU A 149 12.83 -2.17 -1.42
N TYR A 150 13.62 -2.45 -0.38
CA TYR A 150 13.40 -1.90 0.97
C TYR A 150 13.75 -0.41 1.08
N PRO A 151 14.94 0.07 0.68
CA PRO A 151 15.22 1.51 0.70
C PRO A 151 14.31 2.30 -0.26
N ILE A 152 13.94 1.70 -1.41
CA ILE A 152 12.97 2.28 -2.34
C ILE A 152 11.61 2.43 -1.65
N TRP A 153 11.10 1.34 -1.07
CA TRP A 153 9.80 1.34 -0.39
C TRP A 153 9.79 2.29 0.81
N ALA A 154 10.82 2.28 1.64
CA ALA A 154 10.97 3.20 2.77
C ALA A 154 10.92 4.67 2.33
N THR A 155 11.57 5.01 1.20
CA THR A 155 11.57 6.38 0.65
C THR A 155 10.16 6.81 0.24
N VAL A 156 9.44 5.97 -0.51
CA VAL A 156 8.09 6.29 -0.99
C VAL A 156 7.08 6.28 0.15
N HIS A 157 7.15 5.29 1.04
CA HIS A 157 6.31 5.19 2.23
C HIS A 157 6.52 6.38 3.16
N GLY A 158 7.77 6.76 3.43
CA GLY A 158 8.11 7.93 4.24
C GLY A 158 7.54 9.21 3.65
N LEU A 159 7.65 9.41 2.33
CA LEU A 159 7.04 10.56 1.67
C LEU A 159 5.51 10.58 1.83
N ALA A 160 4.85 9.42 1.66
CA ALA A 160 3.41 9.31 1.84
C ALA A 160 2.98 9.64 3.28
N VAL A 161 3.63 9.05 4.28
CA VAL A 161 3.34 9.33 5.70
C VAL A 161 3.58 10.80 6.04
N LEU A 162 4.69 11.37 5.58
CA LEU A 162 5.01 12.78 5.83
C LEU A 162 4.02 13.74 5.16
N SER A 163 3.42 13.33 4.03
CA SER A 163 2.42 14.11 3.28
C SER A 163 1.03 14.05 3.89
N GLU A 164 0.60 12.87 4.34
CA GLU A 164 -0.77 12.68 4.85
C GLU A 164 -0.90 12.96 6.35
N GLN A 165 0.08 12.53 7.14
CA GLN A 165 0.01 12.56 8.61
C GLN A 165 1.09 13.46 9.23
N GLY A 166 2.17 13.71 8.48
CA GLY A 166 3.31 14.47 8.94
C GLY A 166 3.31 15.95 8.51
N PRO A 167 4.45 16.64 8.69
CA PRO A 167 4.55 18.09 8.49
C PRO A 167 4.37 18.55 7.04
N LEU A 168 4.54 17.67 6.03
CA LEU A 168 4.34 18.05 4.63
C LEU A 168 2.85 18.25 4.29
N ARG A 169 1.93 17.88 5.18
CA ARG A 169 0.51 18.23 5.02
C ARG A 169 0.25 19.74 5.00
N GLU A 170 1.14 20.52 5.64
CA GLU A 170 0.99 21.97 5.84
C GLU A 170 1.56 22.80 4.68
N ILE A 171 2.35 22.19 3.78
CA ILE A 171 2.90 22.90 2.62
C ILE A 171 1.90 22.89 1.45
N PRO A 172 1.99 23.86 0.52
CA PRO A 172 1.08 23.92 -0.63
C PRO A 172 1.12 22.64 -1.48
N GLU A 173 -0.02 22.25 -2.05
CA GLU A 173 -0.14 21.04 -2.87
C GLU A 173 0.86 21.01 -4.04
N ALA A 174 1.07 22.16 -4.69
CA ALA A 174 2.07 22.28 -5.75
C ALA A 174 3.50 21.99 -5.27
N ALA A 175 3.82 22.32 -4.01
CA ALA A 175 5.11 21.99 -3.40
C ALA A 175 5.22 20.50 -3.08
N ARG A 176 4.16 19.87 -2.57
CA ARG A 176 4.11 18.40 -2.39
C ARG A 176 4.32 17.65 -3.70
N ARG A 177 3.62 18.04 -4.77
CA ARG A 177 3.77 17.43 -6.10
C ARG A 177 5.20 17.53 -6.64
N ARG A 178 5.89 18.65 -6.38
CA ARG A 178 7.31 18.79 -6.73
C ARG A 178 8.21 17.86 -5.93
N LEU A 179 7.93 17.66 -4.64
CA LEU A 179 8.67 16.70 -3.81
C LEU A 179 8.48 15.27 -4.31
N GLU A 180 7.25 14.87 -4.65
CA GLU A 180 6.97 13.55 -5.24
C GLU A 180 7.74 13.30 -6.53
N GLU A 181 7.77 14.28 -7.44
CA GLU A 181 8.53 14.16 -8.69
C GLU A 181 10.04 14.10 -8.42
N SER A 182 10.53 14.90 -7.47
CA SER A 182 11.96 14.91 -7.08
C SER A 182 12.38 13.58 -6.45
N THR A 183 11.53 12.99 -5.60
CA THR A 183 11.74 11.67 -5.00
C THR A 183 11.72 10.58 -6.07
N ARG A 184 10.82 10.63 -7.04
CA ARG A 184 10.79 9.69 -8.17
C ARG A 184 12.06 9.80 -9.01
N ALA A 185 12.53 11.01 -9.28
CA ALA A 185 13.80 11.24 -9.99
C ALA A 185 14.99 10.68 -9.20
N PHE A 186 15.04 10.92 -7.89
CA PHE A 186 16.07 10.38 -6.99
C PHE A 186 16.09 8.83 -6.99
N ILE A 187 14.93 8.18 -6.97
CA ILE A 187 14.89 6.71 -7.06
C ILE A 187 15.35 6.23 -8.45
N ALA A 188 14.95 6.93 -9.52
CA ALA A 188 15.34 6.54 -10.88
C ALA A 188 16.85 6.62 -11.12
N THR A 189 17.56 7.57 -10.52
CA THR A 189 19.04 7.64 -10.61
C THR A 189 19.74 6.51 -9.87
N ARG A 190 19.06 5.89 -8.89
CA ARG A 190 19.55 4.69 -8.21
C ARG A 190 19.25 3.40 -8.97
N LEU A 191 18.54 3.44 -10.09
CA LEU A 191 18.35 2.26 -10.94
C LEU A 191 19.37 2.15 -12.07
N ALA A 192 19.89 3.28 -12.55
CA ALA A 192 21.03 3.34 -13.47
C ALA A 192 22.33 3.04 -12.73
#